data_AF-A0A5R9P011-F1
#
_entry.id   AF-A0A5R9P011-F1
#
_cell.length_a   1.000
_cell.length_b   1.000
_cell.length_c   1.000
_cell.angle_alpha   90.00
_cell.angle_beta   90.00
_cell.angle_gamma   90.00
#
_symmetry.space_group_name_H-M   'P 1'
#
loop_
_entity.id
_entity.type
_entity.pdbx_description
1 polymer ?
#
loop_
_entity_poly.entity_id
_entity_poly.type
_entity_poly.pdbx_seq_one_letter_code
_entity_poly.pdbx_strand_id
1 'polypeptide(L)'
;MLIRYGDGRTKYGPGVSIELAGEEVATAIAAWLVAQGVHVSGPRTISVNGELCREGRIYVDPSGFVIAGGEKLDGCGPDGNGFDPDVERNSISSS
;
A
#
# COMPACT_ATOMS: atom_id res chain seq x y z
N MET A 1 -1.69 2.87 -8.07
CA MET A 1 -1.23 2.70 -6.68
C MET A 1 -0.95 4.06 -6.08
N LEU A 2 -1.43 4.31 -4.86
CA LEU A 2 -1.18 5.54 -4.10
C LEU A 2 -0.47 5.21 -2.79
N ILE A 3 0.65 5.87 -2.51
CA ILE A 3 1.41 5.70 -1.26
C ILE A 3 1.45 7.04 -0.52
N ARG A 4 1.06 7.02 0.76
CA ARG A 4 1.01 8.21 1.62
C ARG A 4 1.21 7.85 3.08
N TYR A 5 1.52 8.84 3.92
CA TYR A 5 1.36 8.65 5.36
C TYR A 5 -0.09 8.27 5.70
N GLY A 6 -0.24 7.33 6.63
CA GLY A 6 -1.53 6.85 7.06
C GLY A 6 -2.29 7.85 7.94
N ASP A 7 -3.47 7.44 8.39
CA ASP A 7 -4.29 8.20 9.35
C ASP A 7 -4.12 7.67 10.79
N GLY A 8 -3.05 6.91 11.05
CA GLY A 8 -2.76 6.33 12.34
C GLY A 8 -2.64 7.43 13.40
N ARG A 9 -3.52 7.42 14.41
CA ARG A 9 -3.47 8.40 15.51
C ARG A 9 -2.55 7.98 16.65
N THR A 10 -1.58 7.11 16.37
CA THR A 10 -0.70 6.61 17.40
C THR A 10 0.34 7.67 17.75
N LYS A 11 0.77 7.70 19.01
CA LYS A 11 1.88 8.57 19.44
C LYS A 11 3.22 8.25 18.75
N TYR A 12 3.30 7.11 18.06
CA TYR A 12 4.51 6.66 17.36
C TYR A 12 4.51 7.05 15.88
N GLY A 13 3.41 7.61 15.37
CA GLY A 13 3.31 8.09 13.99
C GLY A 13 2.04 7.66 13.26
N PRO A 14 1.88 8.18 12.03
CA PRO A 14 0.73 7.93 11.16
C PRO A 14 0.72 6.57 10.47
N GLY A 15 1.87 5.88 10.43
CA GLY A 15 2.08 4.72 9.58
C GLY A 15 2.18 5.11 8.11
N VAL A 16 2.23 4.12 7.22
CA VAL A 16 2.16 4.33 5.76
C VAL A 16 0.95 3.58 5.21
N SER A 17 0.12 4.26 4.43
CA SER A 17 -1.01 3.67 3.73
C SER A 17 -0.67 3.51 2.25
N ILE A 18 -0.88 2.29 1.74
CA ILE A 18 -0.77 1.96 0.32
C ILE A 18 -2.17 1.56 -0.17
N GLU A 19 -2.65 2.25 -1.20
CA GLU A 19 -3.93 1.98 -1.83
C GLU A 19 -3.70 1.46 -3.26
N LEU A 20 -4.41 0.38 -3.58
CA LEU A 20 -4.36 -0.33 -4.84
C LEU A 20 -5.72 -0.29 -5.50
N ALA A 21 -5.76 -0.04 -6.81
CA ALA A 21 -6.96 -0.29 -7.61
C ALA A 21 -7.22 -1.81 -7.72
N GLY A 22 -8.46 -2.20 -8.01
CA GLY A 22 -8.85 -3.61 -8.14
C GLY A 22 -8.00 -4.41 -9.14
N GLU A 23 -7.62 -3.80 -10.25
CA GLU A 23 -6.71 -4.38 -11.25
C GLU A 23 -5.28 -4.59 -10.73
N GLU A 24 -4.80 -3.72 -9.83
CA GLU A 24 -3.50 -3.86 -9.18
C GLU A 24 -3.54 -4.99 -8.15
N VAL A 25 -4.64 -5.15 -7.42
CA VAL A 25 -4.86 -6.31 -6.54
C VAL A 25 -4.92 -7.61 -7.35
N ALA A 26 -5.64 -7.62 -8.47
CA ALA A 26 -5.68 -8.78 -9.37
C ALA A 26 -4.28 -9.13 -9.90
N THR A 27 -3.47 -8.13 -10.23
CA THR A 27 -2.08 -8.31 -10.65
C THR A 27 -1.21 -8.87 -9.53
N ALA A 28 -1.37 -8.39 -8.29
CA ALA A 28 -0.66 -8.92 -7.13
C ALA A 28 -1.00 -10.40 -6.86
N ILE A 29 -2.28 -10.77 -6.94
CA ILE A 29 -2.72 -12.18 -6.80
C ILE A 29 -2.15 -13.04 -7.94
N ALA A 30 -2.18 -12.54 -9.17
CA ALA A 30 -1.58 -13.22 -10.32
C ALA A 30 -0.07 -13.47 -10.12
N ALA A 31 0.67 -12.48 -9.63
CA ALA A 31 2.09 -12.62 -9.34
C ALA A 31 2.33 -13.62 -8.21
N TRP A 32 1.48 -13.63 -7.17
CA TRP A 32 1.55 -14.60 -6.09
C TRP A 32 1.34 -16.04 -6.60
N LEU A 33 0.37 -16.28 -7.49
CA LEU A 33 0.16 -17.60 -8.11
C LEU A 33 1.41 -18.08 -8.84
N VAL A 34 2.05 -17.20 -9.63
CA VAL A 34 3.32 -17.51 -10.32
C VAL A 34 4.42 -17.85 -9.30
N ALA A 35 4.52 -17.10 -8.21
CA ALA A 35 5.48 -17.38 -7.14
C ALA A 35 5.24 -18.74 -6.43
N GLN A 36 4.01 -19.26 -6.49
CA GLN A 36 3.66 -20.60 -6.03
C GLN A 36 3.82 -21.70 -7.12
N GLY A 37 4.38 -21.35 -8.28
CA GLY A 37 4.56 -22.27 -9.41
C GLY A 37 3.29 -22.52 -10.23
N VAL A 38 2.23 -21.74 -10.00
CA VAL A 38 0.96 -21.87 -10.73
C VAL A 38 0.96 -20.90 -11.91
N HIS A 39 1.07 -21.45 -13.12
CA HIS A 39 1.00 -20.68 -14.36
C HIS A 39 -0.40 -20.80 -14.99
N VAL A 40 -1.06 -19.66 -15.18
CA VAL A 40 -2.36 -19.60 -15.85
C VAL A 40 -2.17 -19.02 -17.26
N SER A 41 -2.50 -19.82 -18.27
CA SER A 41 -2.52 -19.41 -19.67
C SER A 41 -3.94 -19.08 -20.11
N GLY A 42 -4.12 -17.90 -20.71
CA GLY A 42 -5.40 -17.43 -21.24
C GLY A 42 -6.12 -16.38 -20.36
N PRO A 43 -7.24 -15.81 -20.87
CA PRO A 43 -8.06 -14.84 -20.15
C PRO A 43 -8.61 -15.43 -18.84
N ARG A 44 -8.70 -14.60 -17.79
CA ARG A 44 -9.16 -15.04 -16.47
C ARG A 44 -9.80 -13.90 -15.68
N THR A 45 -10.68 -14.27 -14.76
CA THR A 45 -11.30 -13.38 -13.79
C THR A 45 -10.77 -13.71 -12.40
N ILE A 46 -10.31 -12.71 -11.67
CA ILE A 46 -9.91 -12.85 -10.26
C ILE A 46 -10.97 -12.16 -9.42
N SER A 47 -11.59 -12.92 -8.51
CA SER A 47 -12.57 -12.43 -7.56
C SER A 47 -12.04 -12.55 -6.14
N VAL A 48 -12.31 -11.54 -5.32
CA VAL A 48 -11.98 -11.52 -3.88
C VAL A 48 -13.29 -11.40 -3.13
N ASN A 49 -13.51 -12.23 -2.11
CA ASN A 49 -14.78 -12.31 -1.37
C ASN A 49 -16.00 -12.58 -2.28
N GLY A 50 -15.81 -13.34 -3.35
CA GLY A 50 -16.89 -13.72 -4.28
C GLY A 50 -17.28 -12.65 -5.30
N GLU A 51 -16.62 -11.49 -5.31
CA GLU A 51 -16.91 -10.37 -6.22
C GLU A 51 -15.66 -9.84 -6.92
N LEU A 52 -15.86 -9.01 -7.96
CA LEU A 52 -14.76 -8.28 -8.58
C LEU A 52 -14.16 -7.31 -7.55
N CYS A 53 -12.88 -7.49 -7.26
CA CYS A 53 -12.17 -6.63 -6.33
C CYS A 53 -12.15 -5.20 -6.89
N ARG A 54 -12.56 -4.23 -6.08
CA ARG A 54 -12.59 -2.81 -6.47
C ARG A 54 -11.34 -2.06 -6.02
N GLU A 55 -10.83 -2.41 -4.84
CA GLU A 55 -9.67 -1.78 -4.23
C GLU A 55 -9.01 -2.71 -3.21
N GLY A 56 -7.74 -2.44 -2.90
CA GLY A 56 -6.99 -3.06 -1.81
C GLY A 56 -6.28 -1.99 -1.00
N ARG A 57 -6.14 -2.23 0.31
CA ARG A 57 -5.42 -1.35 1.22
C ARG A 57 -4.41 -2.12 2.04
N ILE A 58 -3.20 -1.60 2.11
CA ILE A 58 -2.13 -2.09 2.98
C ILE A 58 -1.78 -0.95 3.94
N TYR A 59 -1.77 -1.24 5.23
CA TYR A 59 -1.29 -0.31 6.25
C TYR A 59 0.00 -0.86 6.85
N VAL A 60 1.06 -0.05 6.78
CA VAL A 60 2.34 -0.30 7.41
C VAL A 60 2.36 0.44 8.74
N ASP A 61 2.62 -0.31 9.81
CA ASP A 61 2.72 0.22 11.16
C ASP A 61 3.78 1.33 11.28
N PRO A 62 3.65 2.31 12.19
CA PRO A 62 4.64 3.36 12.37
C PRO A 62 6.08 2.85 12.59
N SER A 63 6.25 1.66 13.17
CA SER A 63 7.58 1.04 13.33
C SER A 63 8.22 0.54 12.02
N GLY A 64 7.45 0.47 10.94
CA GLY A 64 7.91 0.04 9.61
C GLY A 64 8.23 1.21 8.68
N PHE A 65 8.56 0.89 7.44
CA PHE A 65 8.78 1.86 6.36
C PHE A 65 8.38 1.28 5.01
N VAL A 66 8.21 2.17 4.03
CA VAL A 66 7.97 1.81 2.61
C VAL A 66 9.08 2.42 1.76
N ILE A 67 9.61 1.66 0.80
CA ILE A 67 10.50 2.19 -0.24
C ILE A 67 9.73 2.20 -1.56
N ALA A 68 9.59 3.37 -2.16
CA ALA A 68 8.88 3.56 -3.42
C ALA A 68 9.61 4.59 -4.28
N GLY A 69 9.86 4.28 -5.56
CA GLY A 69 10.57 5.21 -6.46
C GLY A 69 12.00 5.57 -6.02
N GLY A 70 12.63 4.75 -5.17
CA GLY A 70 13.94 5.05 -4.58
C GLY A 70 13.87 5.92 -3.32
N GLU A 71 12.69 6.41 -2.94
CA GLU A 71 12.47 7.18 -1.72
C GLU A 71 11.95 6.30 -0.58
N LYS A 72 12.37 6.60 0.64
CA LYS A 72 11.95 5.90 1.86
C LYS A 72 10.93 6.76 2.62
N LEU A 73 9.79 6.18 2.94
CA LEU A 73 8.77 6.74 3.83
C LEU A 73 8.79 5.97 5.15
N ASP A 74 9.33 6.59 6.20
CA ASP A 74 9.32 6.04 7.56
C ASP A 74 7.93 6.16 8.20
N GLY A 75 7.37 5.06 8.71
CA GLY A 75 6.02 5.03 9.28
C GLY A 75 5.81 5.99 10.46
N CYS A 76 6.89 6.42 11.12
CA CYS A 76 6.85 7.44 12.16
C CYS A 76 6.47 8.84 11.65
N GLY A 77 6.51 9.08 10.33
CA GLY A 77 6.32 10.39 9.72
C GLY A 77 7.62 10.99 9.17
N PRO A 78 7.54 12.13 8.47
CA PRO A 78 8.69 12.74 7.78
C PRO A 78 9.73 13.34 8.73
N ASP A 79 9.33 13.69 9.96
CA ASP A 79 10.18 14.49 10.86
C ASP A 79 10.90 13.67 11.94
N GLY A 80 10.68 12.35 12.03
CA GLY A 80 11.27 11.47 13.06
C GLY A 80 10.88 11.79 14.51
N ASN A 81 10.26 12.94 14.75
CA ASN A 81 9.63 13.38 15.98
C ASN A 81 8.13 13.13 15.81
N GLY A 82 7.52 12.42 16.76
CA GLY A 82 6.15 11.92 16.65
C GLY A 82 5.13 12.94 16.09
N PHE A 83 4.19 12.40 15.30
CA PHE A 83 3.10 13.09 14.62
C PHE A 83 2.57 14.35 15.33
N ASP A 84 2.80 15.52 14.73
CA ASP A 84 2.05 16.74 14.98
C ASP A 84 0.84 16.77 14.00
N PRO A 85 -0.42 16.73 14.48
CA PRO A 85 -1.60 16.62 13.62
C PRO A 85 -1.85 17.80 12.67
N ASP A 86 -1.08 18.90 12.77
CA ASP A 86 -1.30 20.13 12.01
C ASP A 86 -0.42 20.28 10.74
N VAL A 87 0.39 19.27 10.36
CA VAL A 87 1.27 19.33 9.18
C VAL A 87 0.61 18.73 7.93
N GLU A 88 0.52 19.53 6.86
CA GLU A 88 -0.09 19.20 5.57
C GLU A 88 0.56 17.98 4.86
N ARG A 89 -0.28 17.16 4.22
CA ARG A 89 0.05 15.83 3.68
C ARG A 89 0.74 15.91 2.31
N ASN A 90 1.98 15.43 2.23
CA ASN A 90 2.62 15.11 0.94
C ASN A 90 2.14 13.74 0.42
N SER A 91 1.87 13.65 -0.88
CA SER A 91 1.51 12.42 -1.59
C SER A 91 2.50 12.17 -2.72
N ILE A 92 2.93 10.92 -2.87
CA ILE A 92 3.79 10.51 -3.99
C ILE A 92 2.94 9.63 -4.90
N SER A 93 2.70 10.11 -6.13
CA SER A 93 2.09 9.33 -7.19
C SER A 93 3.18 8.79 -8.11
N SER A 94 3.35 7.48 -8.14
CA SER A 94 4.17 6.83 -9.17
C SER A 94 3.39 6.81 -10.48
N SER A 95 3.87 7.54 -11.49
CA SER A 95 3.36 7.51 -12.88
C SER A 95 3.81 6.25 -13.62
#